data_AF-A0A378A8K0-F1
#
_entry.id   AF-A0A378A8K0-F1
#
_cell.length_a   1.000
_cell.length_b   1.000
_cell.length_c   1.000
_cell.angle_alpha   90.00
_cell.angle_beta   90.00
_cell.angle_gamma   90.00
#
_symmetry.space_group_name_H-M   'P 1'
#
loop_
_entity.id
_entity.type
_entity.pdbx_description
1 polymer ?
#
loop_
_entity_poly.entity_id
_entity_poly.type
_entity_poly.pdbx_seq_one_letter_code
_entity_poly.pdbx_strand_id
1 'polypeptide(L)'
;MPAGKRRDKTDALFISRRGTALSRQQAYRIIRSAGENAGTVTHTHPHMLRHACGYELAERGTDTRLIQDYLGHRNIRHTVRYTASNAARFAGIWERNNLLEEKDQKKKNELNRLILKN
;
A
#
# COMPACT_ATOMS: atom_id res chain seq x y z
N MET A 1 -17.63 41.96 25.90
CA MET A 1 -16.56 40.96 25.69
C MET A 1 -17.19 39.58 25.56
N PRO A 2 -17.19 38.88 24.41
CA PRO A 2 -17.77 37.55 24.36
C PRO A 2 -16.79 36.53 24.96
N ALA A 3 -17.32 35.71 25.86
CA ALA A 3 -16.59 34.72 26.65
C ALA A 3 -15.83 33.70 25.76
N GLY A 4 -14.56 33.46 26.08
CA GLY A 4 -13.73 32.43 25.45
C GLY A 4 -14.34 31.04 25.65
N LYS A 5 -14.75 30.41 24.56
CA LYS A 5 -15.28 29.04 24.54
C LYS A 5 -14.22 28.09 25.16
N ARG A 6 -14.63 27.31 26.17
CA ARG A 6 -13.79 26.35 26.89
C ARG A 6 -13.06 25.43 25.90
N ARG A 7 -11.78 25.13 26.19
CA ARG A 7 -11.01 24.08 25.53
C ARG A 7 -11.65 22.74 25.88
N ASP A 8 -12.60 22.27 25.08
CA ASP A 8 -13.08 20.91 25.18
C ASP A 8 -11.91 19.99 24.85
N LYS A 9 -11.39 19.27 25.86
CA LYS A 9 -10.35 18.26 25.67
C LYS A 9 -10.91 17.23 24.70
N THR A 10 -10.32 17.15 23.52
CA THR A 10 -10.67 16.17 22.49
C THR A 10 -9.61 15.07 22.49
N ASP A 11 -10.04 13.82 22.48
CA ASP A 11 -9.15 12.65 22.33
C ASP A 11 -8.73 12.42 20.87
N ALA A 12 -8.95 13.41 20.00
CA ALA A 12 -8.59 13.31 18.59
C ALA A 12 -7.06 13.30 18.42
N LEU A 13 -6.55 12.32 17.67
CA LEU A 13 -5.13 12.22 17.32
C LEU A 13 -4.62 13.48 16.59
N PHE A 14 -5.48 14.08 15.74
CA PHE A 14 -5.18 15.32 15.03
C PHE A 14 -6.10 16.44 15.47
N ILE A 15 -5.50 17.53 15.95
CA ILE A 15 -6.19 18.73 16.43
C ILE A 15 -5.92 19.93 15.54
N SER A 16 -6.85 20.87 15.52
CA SER A 16 -6.69 22.17 14.87
C SER A 16 -5.98 23.17 15.80
N ARG A 17 -5.56 24.31 15.24
CA ARG A 17 -4.98 25.44 16.00
C ARG A 17 -5.89 25.95 17.14
N ARG A 18 -7.20 25.67 17.10
CA ARG A 18 -8.16 26.06 18.13
C ARG A 18 -8.30 25.01 19.26
N GLY A 19 -7.57 23.90 19.19
CA GLY A 19 -7.63 22.81 20.16
C GLY A 19 -8.81 21.84 19.97
N THR A 20 -9.60 22.00 18.91
CA THR A 20 -10.69 21.07 18.55
C THR A 20 -10.19 20.04 17.53
N ALA A 21 -10.90 18.91 17.35
CA ALA A 21 -10.58 17.91 16.34
C ALA A 21 -10.42 18.54 14.93
N LEU A 22 -9.44 18.04 14.17
CA LEU A 22 -9.17 18.51 12.81
C LEU A 22 -10.30 18.10 11.85
N SER A 23 -10.89 19.07 11.14
CA SER A 23 -11.93 18.77 10.17
C SER A 23 -11.35 18.24 8.86
N ARG A 24 -12.15 17.47 8.11
CA ARG A 24 -11.78 16.97 6.77
C ARG A 24 -11.36 18.08 5.83
N GLN A 25 -12.05 19.22 5.87
CA GLN A 25 -11.75 20.35 5.00
C GLN A 25 -10.43 21.04 5.39
N GLN A 26 -10.09 21.07 6.69
CA GLN A 26 -8.79 21.55 7.14
C GLN A 26 -7.67 20.63 6.67
N ALA A 27 -7.84 19.31 6.82
CA ALA A 27 -6.87 18.32 6.31
C ALA A 27 -6.65 18.47 4.80
N TYR A 28 -7.73 18.68 4.02
CA TYR A 28 -7.63 18.91 2.58
C TYR A 28 -6.81 20.16 2.24
N ARG A 29 -7.03 21.27 2.95
CA ARG A 29 -6.27 22.52 2.74
C ARG A 29 -4.80 22.36 3.12
N ILE A 30 -4.50 21.64 4.20
CA ILE A 30 -3.13 21.34 4.63
C ILE A 30 -2.41 20.55 3.54
N ILE A 31 -3.01 19.47 3.04
CA ILE A 31 -2.44 18.63 1.98
C ILE A 31 -2.22 19.43 0.69
N ARG A 32 -3.20 20.25 0.30
CA ARG A 32 -3.09 21.09 -0.89
C ARG A 32 -1.93 22.08 -0.78
N SER A 33 -1.85 22.82 0.33
CA SER A 33 -0.77 23.78 0.57
C SER A 33 0.60 23.09 0.62
N ALA A 34 0.68 21.89 1.20
CA ALA A 34 1.91 21.10 1.18
C ALA A 34 2.33 20.72 -0.25
N GLY A 35 1.38 20.33 -1.11
CA GLY A 35 1.65 20.05 -2.53
C GLY A 35 2.11 21.28 -3.31
N GLU A 36 1.47 22.43 -3.09
CA GLU A 36 1.88 23.71 -3.68
C GLU A 36 3.31 24.08 -3.28
N ASN A 37 3.66 23.93 -1.99
CA ASN A 37 5.01 24.18 -1.48
C ASN A 37 6.05 23.19 -2.02
N ALA A 38 5.65 21.94 -2.27
CA ALA A 38 6.51 20.91 -2.87
C ALA A 38 6.65 21.06 -4.39
N GLY A 39 5.98 22.04 -5.01
CA GLY A 39 6.04 22.26 -6.46
C GLY A 39 5.34 21.16 -7.28
N THR A 40 4.35 20.47 -6.71
CA THR A 40 3.64 19.41 -7.43
C THR A 40 2.86 19.99 -8.62
N VAL A 41 3.09 19.46 -9.83
CA VAL A 41 2.44 19.92 -11.07
C VAL A 41 0.91 19.77 -11.02
N THR A 42 0.43 18.78 -10.27
CA THR A 42 -0.98 18.47 -10.11
C THR A 42 -1.52 18.95 -8.76
N HIS A 43 -2.82 19.24 -8.70
CA HIS A 43 -3.50 19.65 -7.47
C HIS A 43 -3.54 18.52 -6.43
N THR A 44 -2.51 18.46 -5.57
CA THR A 44 -2.38 17.40 -4.56
C THR A 44 -3.54 17.41 -3.58
N HIS A 45 -4.20 16.25 -3.43
CA HIS A 45 -5.33 16.06 -2.53
C HIS A 45 -5.34 14.62 -1.94
N PRO A 46 -6.13 14.33 -0.89
CA PRO A 46 -6.06 13.06 -0.17
C PRO A 46 -6.18 11.81 -1.07
N HIS A 47 -7.12 11.82 -2.01
CA HIS A 47 -7.29 10.69 -2.94
C HIS A 47 -6.10 10.50 -3.89
N MET A 48 -5.43 11.56 -4.34
CA MET A 48 -4.22 11.44 -5.17
C MET A 48 -3.07 10.82 -4.39
N LEU A 49 -2.86 11.23 -3.13
CA LEU A 49 -1.84 10.62 -2.28
C LEU A 49 -2.12 9.12 -2.05
N ARG A 50 -3.39 8.76 -1.84
CA ARG A 50 -3.80 7.36 -1.75
C ARG A 50 -3.53 6.59 -3.04
N HIS A 51 -3.76 7.19 -4.21
CA HIS A 51 -3.43 6.56 -5.49
C HIS A 51 -1.92 6.37 -5.64
N ALA A 52 -1.12 7.41 -5.38
CA ALA A 52 0.34 7.33 -5.43
C ALA A 52 0.87 6.20 -4.54
N CYS A 53 0.36 6.09 -3.31
CA CYS A 53 0.70 4.99 -2.40
C CYS A 53 0.32 3.61 -2.98
N GLY A 54 -0.85 3.48 -3.59
CA GLY A 54 -1.28 2.23 -4.24
C GLY A 54 -0.39 1.84 -5.42
N TYR A 55 -0.02 2.79 -6.27
CA TYR A 55 0.90 2.57 -7.40
C TYR A 55 2.30 2.19 -6.93
N GLU A 56 2.86 2.90 -5.94
CA GLU A 56 4.18 2.58 -5.37
C GLU A 56 4.23 1.16 -4.77
N LEU A 57 3.19 0.77 -4.01
CA LEU A 57 3.11 -0.58 -3.47
C LEU A 57 3.01 -1.63 -4.57
N ALA A 58 2.25 -1.34 -5.63
CA ALA A 58 2.16 -2.21 -6.78
C ALA A 58 3.51 -2.34 -7.47
N GLU A 59 4.22 -1.25 -7.78
CA GLU A 59 5.54 -1.24 -8.42
C GLU A 59 6.58 -2.06 -7.64
N ARG A 60 6.52 -2.04 -6.31
CA ARG A 60 7.36 -2.89 -5.43
C ARG A 60 7.02 -4.38 -5.48
N GLY A 61 6.04 -4.79 -6.28
CA GLY A 61 5.61 -6.19 -6.40
C GLY A 61 4.75 -6.67 -5.24
N THR A 62 4.15 -5.75 -4.47
CA THR A 62 3.26 -6.13 -3.36
C THR A 62 2.02 -6.84 -3.90
N ASP A 63 1.59 -7.91 -3.23
CA ASP A 63 0.39 -8.65 -3.62
C ASP A 63 -0.86 -7.75 -3.66
N THR A 64 -1.73 -7.98 -4.66
CA THR A 64 -2.88 -7.12 -4.93
C THR A 64 -3.89 -7.12 -3.78
N ARG A 65 -4.07 -8.26 -3.08
CA ARG A 65 -4.99 -8.34 -1.93
C ARG A 65 -4.40 -7.63 -0.72
N LEU A 66 -3.10 -7.74 -0.50
CA LEU A 66 -2.43 -6.98 0.57
C LEU A 66 -2.59 -5.47 0.38
N ILE A 67 -2.41 -4.96 -0.84
CA ILE A 67 -2.65 -3.54 -1.15
C ILE A 67 -4.13 -3.17 -0.90
N GLN A 68 -5.07 -4.04 -1.28
CA GLN A 68 -6.50 -3.80 -1.07
C GLN A 68 -6.85 -3.66 0.41
N ASP A 69 -6.35 -4.57 1.24
CA ASP A 69 -6.60 -4.57 2.68
C ASP A 69 -5.95 -3.37 3.35
N TYR A 70 -4.70 -3.06 3.00
CA TYR A 70 -3.96 -1.90 3.51
C TYR A 70 -4.68 -0.57 3.20
N LEU A 71 -5.21 -0.43 1.99
CA LEU A 71 -5.96 0.76 1.59
C LEU A 71 -7.43 0.71 2.06
N GLY A 72 -7.93 -0.41 2.57
CA GLY A 72 -9.33 -0.58 2.96
C GLY A 72 -10.31 -0.45 1.79
N HIS A 73 -9.93 -0.94 0.60
CA HIS A 73 -10.79 -0.90 -0.57
C HIS A 73 -11.85 -2.01 -0.53
N ARG A 74 -13.13 -1.62 -0.46
CA ARG A 74 -14.25 -2.56 -0.51
C ARG A 74 -14.36 -3.29 -1.84
N ASN A 75 -14.02 -2.63 -2.94
CA ASN A 75 -14.05 -3.20 -4.28
C ASN A 75 -12.62 -3.36 -4.81
N ILE A 76 -12.22 -4.60 -5.06
CA ILE A 76 -10.89 -4.95 -5.58
C ILE A 76 -10.57 -4.25 -6.91
N ARG A 77 -11.58 -3.88 -7.71
CA ARG A 77 -11.40 -3.14 -8.96
C ARG A 77 -10.64 -1.82 -8.77
N HIS A 78 -10.77 -1.18 -7.62
CA HIS A 78 -10.02 0.06 -7.32
C HIS A 78 -8.53 -0.20 -7.11
N THR A 79 -8.17 -1.39 -6.63
CA THR A 79 -6.79 -1.80 -6.38
C THR A 79 -6.13 -2.42 -7.61
N VAL A 80 -6.88 -3.19 -8.41
CA VAL A 80 -6.38 -3.82 -9.65
C VAL A 80 -5.85 -2.77 -10.63
N ARG A 81 -6.39 -1.55 -10.62
CA ARG A 81 -5.86 -0.45 -11.43
C ARG A 81 -4.38 -0.17 -11.16
N TYR A 82 -3.91 -0.33 -9.92
CA TYR A 82 -2.50 -0.10 -9.57
C TYR A 82 -1.58 -1.19 -10.11
N THR A 83 -2.04 -2.44 -10.13
CA THR A 83 -1.24 -3.61 -10.53
C THR A 83 -1.33 -3.89 -12.03
N ALA A 84 -2.35 -3.36 -12.72
CA ALA A 84 -2.53 -3.50 -14.16
C ALA A 84 -1.36 -2.92 -14.98
N SER A 85 -0.76 -1.82 -14.51
CA SER A 85 0.40 -1.16 -15.15
C SER A 85 1.75 -1.67 -14.67
N ASN A 86 1.80 -2.55 -13.66
CA ASN A 86 3.06 -3.03 -13.10
C ASN A 86 3.62 -4.23 -13.89
N ALA A 87 4.79 -4.06 -14.51
CA ALA A 87 5.54 -5.15 -15.15
C ALA A 87 6.21 -6.09 -14.14
N ALA A 88 6.60 -5.60 -12.96
CA ALA A 88 7.24 -6.40 -11.92
C ALA A 88 6.35 -7.53 -11.37
N ARG A 89 5.03 -7.46 -11.59
CA ARG A 89 4.11 -8.55 -11.25
C ARG A 89 4.43 -9.86 -11.97
N PHE A 90 5.14 -9.80 -13.09
CA PHE A 90 5.55 -10.96 -13.87
C PHE A 90 6.91 -11.52 -13.44
N ALA A 91 7.68 -10.80 -12.61
CA ALA A 91 8.96 -11.27 -12.11
C ALA A 91 8.77 -12.52 -11.24
N GLY A 92 9.57 -13.55 -11.47
CA GLY A 92 9.53 -14.80 -10.69
C GLY A 92 8.30 -15.69 -10.91
N ILE A 93 7.41 -15.38 -11.87
CA ILE A 93 6.24 -16.24 -12.20
C ILE A 93 6.71 -17.65 -12.57
N TRP A 94 7.82 -17.76 -13.30
CA TRP A 94 8.35 -19.03 -13.77
C TRP A 94 9.38 -19.66 -12.83
N GLU A 95 9.96 -18.87 -11.92
CA GLU A 95 11.03 -19.32 -11.01
C GLU A 95 10.52 -20.26 -9.90
N ARG A 96 9.27 -20.06 -9.45
CA ARG A 96 8.69 -20.87 -8.36
C ARG A 96 8.39 -22.32 -8.77
N ASN A 97 8.06 -22.55 -10.04
CA ASN A 97 7.81 -23.89 -10.57
C ASN A 97 9.13 -24.68 -10.68
N ASN A 98 10.21 -24.02 -11.11
CA ASN A 98 11.52 -24.67 -11.23
C ASN A 98 12.07 -25.15 -9.88
N LEU A 99 11.80 -24.42 -8.78
CA LEU A 99 12.25 -24.82 -7.44
C LEU A 99 11.57 -26.09 -6.89
N LEU A 100 10.32 -26.35 -7.29
CA LEU A 100 9.61 -27.57 -6.90
C LEU A 100 10.13 -28.77 -7.72
N GLU A 101 10.30 -28.60 -9.03
CA GLU A 101 10.85 -29.64 -9.89
C GLU A 101 12.28 -30.04 -9.51
N GLU A 102 13.15 -29.07 -9.17
CA GLU A 102 14.52 -29.36 -8.72
C GLU A 102 14.54 -30.15 -7.39
N LYS A 103 13.65 -29.83 -6.45
CA LYS A 103 13.56 -30.53 -5.16
C LYS A 103 13.03 -31.95 -5.34
N ASP A 104 12.03 -32.14 -6.18
CA ASP A 104 11.46 -33.45 -6.48
C ASP A 104 12.46 -34.35 -7.23
N GLN A 105 13.23 -33.78 -8.15
CA GLN A 105 14.29 -34.50 -8.86
C GLN A 105 15.45 -34.87 -7.92
N LYS A 106 15.87 -33.98 -7.02
CA LYS A 106 16.88 -34.30 -5.99
C LYS A 106 16.42 -35.46 -5.10
N LYS A 107 15.16 -35.43 -4.66
CA LYS A 107 14.58 -36.47 -3.80
C LYS A 107 14.50 -37.82 -4.51
N LYS A 108 14.11 -37.84 -5.80
CA LYS A 108 14.15 -39.05 -6.64
C LYS A 108 15.57 -39.58 -6.81
N ASN A 109 16.54 -38.71 -7.07
CA ASN A 109 17.93 -39.11 -7.26
C ASN A 109 18.54 -39.68 -5.97
N GLU A 110 18.21 -39.10 -4.81
CA GLU A 110 18.62 -39.61 -3.49
C GLU A 110 17.98 -40.98 -3.19
N LEU A 111 16.69 -41.14 -3.47
CA LEU A 111 15.98 -42.41 -3.31
C LEU A 111 16.58 -43.51 -4.19
N ASN A 112 16.85 -43.22 -5.48
CA ASN A 112 17.51 -44.16 -6.39
C ASN A 112 18.90 -44.54 -5.90
N ARG A 113 19.65 -43.60 -5.31
CA ARG A 113 20.98 -43.86 -4.75
C ARG A 113 20.95 -44.75 -3.51
N LEU A 114 19.88 -44.73 -2.74
CA LEU A 114 19.67 -45.61 -1.58
C LEU A 114 19.23 -47.01 -2.01
N ILE A 115 18.41 -47.12 -3.06
CA ILE A 115 17.97 -48.41 -3.61
C ILE A 115 19.14 -49.17 -4.26
N LEU A 116 20.02 -48.47 -5.01
CA LEU A 116 21.16 -49.08 -5.71
C LEU A 116 22.36 -49.46 -4.80
N LYS A 117 22.28 -49.19 -3.49
CA LYS A 117 23.33 -49.49 -2.50
C LYS A 117 23.06 -50.74 -1.66
N ASN A 118 21.93 -51.43 -1.88
CA ASN A 118 21.61 -52.77 -1.35
C ASN A 118 21.64 -53.79 -2.48
#